data_AF-A0A8T4DPF7-F1
#
_entry.id   AF-A0A8T4DPF7-F1
#
_cell.length_a   1.000
_cell.length_b   1.000
_cell.length_c   1.000
_cell.angle_alpha   90.00
_cell.angle_beta   90.00
_cell.angle_gamma   90.00
#
_symmetry.space_group_name_H-M   'P 1'
#
loop_
_entity.id
_entity.type
_entity.pdbx_description
1 polymer ?
#
loop_
_entity_poly.entity_id
_entity_poly.type
_entity_poly.pdbx_seq_one_letter_code
_entity_poly.pdbx_strand_id
1 'polypeptide(L)'
;MKKRRIASKKRTQGQAHSQPDAYTTFRGQEKMERAQIWSIDVLLAVVIFISIMIIFYVTINAKETPSLKDLQTEAKFIDAELEKNEGIAFIENDVVDSAKLDAFTQEASVNYDDVKEELGIVGDFCIYFEDENGYLIVLEDNRTGIGTGELVNISDVPCGTPMP
;
A
#
# COMPACT_ATOMS: atom_id res chain seq x y z
N MET A 1 -68.61 22.44 5.99
CA MET A 1 -69.85 21.74 5.57
C MET A 1 -70.05 20.47 6.40
N LYS A 2 -71.31 20.13 6.70
CA LYS A 2 -71.87 18.89 7.31
C LYS A 2 -71.55 18.53 8.78
N LYS A 3 -72.46 19.03 9.63
CA LYS A 3 -72.97 18.45 10.88
C LYS A 3 -73.50 17.01 10.70
N ARG A 4 -73.43 16.19 11.76
CA ARG A 4 -74.48 15.31 12.35
C ARG A 4 -73.85 14.56 13.54
N ARG A 5 -74.08 14.91 14.82
CA ARG A 5 -75.25 14.78 15.72
C ARG A 5 -75.72 13.34 16.04
N ILE A 6 -75.50 12.98 17.32
CA ILE A 6 -76.41 12.36 18.30
C ILE A 6 -76.68 10.85 18.19
N ALA A 7 -76.39 10.09 19.27
CA ALA A 7 -77.40 9.35 20.03
C ALA A 7 -76.86 8.79 21.36
N SER A 8 -77.54 9.18 22.42
CA SER A 8 -77.44 8.69 23.80
C SER A 8 -78.23 7.38 23.94
N LYS A 9 -77.75 6.42 24.75
CA LYS A 9 -78.65 5.44 25.37
C LYS A 9 -78.19 5.02 26.77
N LYS A 10 -79.16 5.12 27.67
CA LYS A 10 -79.15 4.93 29.13
C LYS A 10 -78.83 3.49 29.56
N ARG A 11 -78.01 3.41 30.62
CA ARG A 11 -78.31 2.87 31.98
C ARG A 11 -79.00 1.51 32.08
N THR A 12 -78.30 0.54 32.68
CA THR A 12 -78.91 -0.47 33.55
C THR A 12 -77.99 -0.75 34.73
N GLN A 13 -78.54 -0.57 35.93
CA GLN A 13 -77.99 -1.01 37.21
C GLN A 13 -78.14 -2.53 37.38
N GLY A 14 -77.23 -3.11 38.15
CA GLY A 14 -77.28 -4.45 38.70
C GLY A 14 -75.87 -5.00 38.78
N GLN A 15 -75.36 -5.57 39.86
CA GLN A 15 -75.86 -5.85 41.21
C GLN A 15 -74.60 -6.27 41.98
N ALA A 16 -74.50 -5.93 43.26
CA ALA A 16 -73.41 -6.39 44.10
C ALA A 16 -73.51 -7.91 44.31
N HIS A 17 -72.41 -8.63 44.10
CA HIS A 17 -72.16 -9.89 44.78
C HIS A 17 -70.68 -10.02 45.12
N SER A 18 -70.45 -10.13 46.42
CA SER A 18 -69.19 -10.30 47.13
C SER A 18 -68.80 -11.78 47.17
N GLN A 19 -67.57 -12.10 46.77
CA GLN A 19 -66.82 -13.23 47.31
C GLN A 19 -65.31 -13.04 47.05
N PRO A 20 -64.44 -13.21 48.08
CA PRO A 20 -63.00 -13.14 47.93
C PRO A 20 -62.40 -14.55 47.94
N ASP A 21 -61.96 -15.03 46.79
CA ASP A 21 -61.13 -16.24 46.69
C ASP A 21 -60.01 -15.94 45.68
N ALA A 22 -58.78 -15.71 46.17
CA ALA A 22 -57.75 -16.73 46.29
C ALA A 22 -56.93 -16.88 44.99
N TYR A 23 -55.77 -16.22 45.01
CA TYR A 23 -54.49 -16.56 44.37
C TYR A 23 -54.54 -17.16 42.96
N THR A 24 -54.16 -16.36 41.96
CA THR A 24 -53.46 -16.89 40.77
C THR A 24 -52.48 -15.86 40.22
N THR A 25 -51.19 -16.16 40.46
CA THR A 25 -50.04 -15.92 39.59
C THR A 25 -49.83 -14.53 38.97
N PHE A 26 -48.87 -13.81 39.55
CA PHE A 26 -48.07 -12.80 38.87
C PHE A 26 -47.43 -13.41 37.61
N ARG A 27 -47.96 -13.07 36.43
CA ARG A 27 -47.25 -13.14 35.15
C ARG A 27 -47.62 -11.92 34.31
N GLY A 28 -47.26 -10.75 34.84
CA GLY A 28 -47.23 -9.51 34.08
C GLY A 28 -46.02 -9.54 33.15
N GLN A 29 -46.29 -9.69 31.86
CA GLN A 29 -45.32 -9.73 30.76
C GLN A 29 -44.28 -8.61 30.88
N GLU A 30 -43.02 -8.98 31.12
CA GLU A 30 -41.90 -8.07 30.92
C GLU A 30 -41.80 -7.76 29.41
N LYS A 31 -42.19 -6.55 29.02
CA LYS A 31 -41.94 -5.99 27.69
C LYS A 31 -40.44 -5.70 27.55
N MET A 32 -39.64 -6.73 27.30
CA MET A 32 -38.21 -6.57 26.99
C MET A 32 -37.91 -7.07 25.58
N GLU A 33 -38.36 -6.36 24.53
CA GLU A 33 -38.06 -6.78 23.15
C GLU A 33 -37.77 -5.64 22.16
N ARG A 34 -37.44 -4.42 22.60
CA ARG A 34 -37.10 -3.33 21.65
C ARG A 34 -35.81 -2.57 21.90
N ALA A 35 -35.09 -2.86 22.98
CA ALA A 35 -33.82 -2.17 23.27
C ALA A 35 -32.59 -2.84 22.64
N GLN A 36 -32.62 -4.15 22.35
CA GLN A 36 -31.45 -4.90 21.87
C GLN A 36 -31.11 -4.72 20.39
N ILE A 37 -32.04 -4.22 19.57
CA ILE A 37 -31.80 -4.05 18.12
C ILE A 37 -30.91 -2.84 17.84
N TRP A 38 -30.85 -1.85 18.73
CA TRP A 38 -30.01 -0.67 18.51
C TRP A 38 -28.53 -0.94 18.75
N SER A 39 -28.18 -1.85 19.66
CA SER A 39 -26.79 -2.20 19.95
C SER A 39 -26.13 -3.04 18.85
N ILE A 40 -26.91 -3.81 18.08
CA ILE A 40 -26.35 -4.69 17.05
C ILE A 40 -25.87 -3.90 15.82
N ASP A 41 -26.58 -2.83 15.45
CA ASP A 41 -26.22 -1.97 14.32
C ASP A 41 -24.92 -1.20 14.62
N VAL A 42 -24.80 -0.68 15.84
CA VAL A 42 -23.56 -0.03 16.30
C VAL A 42 -22.38 -1.01 16.31
N LEU A 43 -22.59 -2.25 16.79
CA LEU A 43 -21.54 -3.27 16.78
C LEU A 43 -21.11 -3.61 15.35
N LEU A 44 -22.07 -3.77 14.43
CA LEU A 44 -21.81 -4.08 13.03
C LEU A 44 -21.03 -2.94 12.36
N ALA A 45 -21.40 -1.68 12.60
CA ALA A 45 -20.69 -0.52 12.09
C ALA A 45 -19.23 -0.48 12.57
N VAL A 46 -18.97 -0.82 13.84
CA VAL A 46 -17.60 -0.90 14.39
C VAL A 46 -16.78 -1.99 13.70
N VAL A 47 -17.36 -3.17 13.47
CA VAL A 47 -16.67 -4.28 12.79
C VAL A 47 -16.30 -3.90 11.35
N ILE A 48 -17.22 -3.29 10.61
CA ILE A 48 -16.94 -2.81 9.24
C ILE A 48 -15.83 -1.76 9.28
N PHE A 49 -15.91 -0.80 10.21
CA PHE A 49 -14.91 0.25 10.35
C PHE A 49 -13.51 -0.31 10.63
N ILE A 50 -13.38 -1.24 11.58
CA ILE A 50 -12.11 -1.91 11.88
C ILE A 50 -11.60 -2.69 10.67
N SER A 51 -12.49 -3.38 9.94
CA SER A 51 -12.11 -4.15 8.75
C SER A 51 -11.53 -3.25 7.66
N ILE A 52 -12.17 -2.11 7.40
CA ILE A 52 -11.67 -1.10 6.44
C ILE A 52 -10.31 -0.57 6.91
N MET A 53 -10.17 -0.23 8.20
CA MET A 53 -8.89 0.23 8.75
C MET A 53 -7.76 -0.79 8.59
N ILE A 54 -8.03 -2.08 8.80
CA ILE A 54 -7.04 -3.15 8.58
C ILE A 54 -6.63 -3.21 7.11
N ILE A 55 -7.59 -3.17 6.18
CA ILE A 55 -7.29 -3.17 4.74
C ILE A 55 -6.41 -1.97 4.38
N PHE A 56 -6.78 -0.76 4.80
CA PHE A 56 -5.97 0.44 4.56
C PHE A 56 -4.58 0.33 5.16
N TYR A 57 -4.46 -0.17 6.40
CA TYR A 57 -3.19 -0.35 7.06
C TYR A 57 -2.30 -1.34 6.31
N VAL A 58 -2.85 -2.48 5.88
CA VAL A 58 -2.12 -3.47 5.08
C VAL A 58 -1.71 -2.86 3.75
N THR A 59 -2.60 -2.17 3.03
CA THR A 59 -2.28 -1.57 1.72
C THR A 59 -1.22 -0.47 1.82
N ILE A 60 -1.24 0.37 2.85
CA ILE A 60 -0.23 1.43 3.03
C ILE A 60 1.14 0.84 3.36
N ASN A 61 1.17 -0.20 4.20
CA ASN A 61 2.43 -0.85 4.60
C ASN A 61 2.91 -1.90 3.57
N ALA A 62 2.06 -2.27 2.60
CA ALA A 62 2.43 -3.13 1.48
C ALA A 62 3.23 -2.41 0.39
N LYS A 63 3.74 -1.19 0.65
CA LYS A 63 4.87 -0.67 -0.10
C LYS A 63 6.08 -1.53 0.25
N GLU A 64 6.18 -2.67 -0.45
CA GLU A 64 7.29 -3.58 -0.33
C GLU A 64 8.56 -2.80 -0.64
N THR A 65 9.40 -2.59 0.37
CA THR A 65 10.80 -2.31 0.11
C THR A 65 11.30 -3.48 -0.72
N PRO A 66 11.87 -3.25 -1.93
CA PRO A 66 12.30 -4.33 -2.81
C PRO A 66 13.19 -5.27 -1.99
N SER A 67 12.86 -6.56 -2.00
CA SER A 67 13.64 -7.52 -1.22
C SER A 67 15.05 -7.57 -1.81
N LEU A 68 16.05 -7.91 -1.00
CA LEU A 68 17.43 -8.10 -1.50
C LEU A 68 17.49 -9.08 -2.69
N LYS A 69 16.56 -10.03 -2.74
CA LYS A 69 16.43 -10.98 -3.84
C LYS A 69 15.93 -10.32 -5.13
N ASP A 70 15.03 -9.36 -5.02
CA ASP A 70 14.53 -8.60 -6.17
C ASP A 70 15.64 -7.72 -6.73
N LEU A 71 16.38 -7.02 -5.86
CA LEU A 71 17.56 -6.21 -6.25
C LEU A 71 18.65 -7.06 -6.93
N GLN A 72 18.94 -8.26 -6.42
CA GLN A 72 19.88 -9.18 -7.07
C GLN A 72 19.38 -9.69 -8.42
N THR A 73 18.06 -9.82 -8.59
CA THR A 73 17.46 -10.25 -9.85
C THR A 73 17.51 -9.11 -10.87
N GLU A 74 17.23 -7.88 -10.43
CA GLU A 74 17.39 -6.67 -11.25
C GLU A 74 18.86 -6.47 -11.67
N ALA A 75 19.83 -6.59 -10.77
CA ALA A 75 21.25 -6.45 -11.12
C ALA A 75 21.68 -7.42 -12.24
N LYS A 76 21.24 -8.69 -12.17
CA LYS A 76 21.51 -9.68 -13.23
C LYS A 76 20.82 -9.35 -14.55
N PHE A 77 19.67 -8.69 -14.48
CA PHE A 77 18.96 -8.24 -15.66
C PHE A 77 19.72 -7.09 -16.33
N ILE A 78 20.24 -6.14 -15.55
CA ILE A 78 21.07 -5.04 -16.03
C ILE A 78 22.29 -5.58 -16.77
N ASP A 79 23.04 -6.50 -16.17
CA ASP A 79 24.22 -7.10 -16.82
C ASP A 79 23.87 -7.70 -18.19
N ALA A 80 22.75 -8.44 -18.25
CA ALA A 80 22.30 -9.06 -19.50
C ALA A 80 21.83 -8.03 -20.54
N GLU A 81 21.24 -6.92 -20.12
CA GLU A 81 20.74 -5.87 -21.01
C GLU A 81 21.90 -5.03 -21.57
N LEU A 82 22.90 -4.73 -20.73
CA LEU A 82 24.13 -4.03 -21.12
C LEU A 82 25.01 -4.81 -22.10
N GLU A 83 24.80 -6.12 -22.23
CA GLU A 83 25.44 -6.97 -23.24
C GLU A 83 24.63 -7.13 -24.53
N LYS A 84 23.29 -7.10 -24.45
CA LYS A 84 22.40 -7.54 -25.55
C LYS A 84 21.64 -6.44 -26.25
N ASN A 85 21.36 -5.33 -25.56
CA ASN A 85 20.52 -4.29 -26.09
C ASN A 85 21.30 -3.37 -27.02
N GLU A 86 21.07 -3.44 -28.33
CA GLU A 86 21.82 -2.66 -29.32
C GLU A 86 21.77 -1.12 -29.09
N GLY A 87 20.77 -0.61 -28.36
CA GLY A 87 20.62 0.82 -28.05
C GLY A 87 21.51 1.32 -26.92
N ILE A 88 21.66 0.52 -25.86
CA ILE A 88 22.33 0.92 -24.60
C ILE A 88 23.50 0.01 -24.20
N ALA A 89 23.72 -1.08 -24.93
CA ALA A 89 24.81 -2.01 -24.65
C ALA A 89 26.15 -1.38 -24.97
N PHE A 90 27.01 -1.33 -23.96
CA PHE A 90 28.40 -0.90 -24.08
C PHE A 90 29.38 -2.03 -23.72
N ILE A 91 28.89 -3.24 -23.43
CA ILE A 91 29.71 -4.43 -23.16
C ILE A 91 29.59 -5.39 -24.34
N GLU A 92 30.70 -5.69 -25.02
CA GLU A 92 30.75 -6.66 -26.11
C GLU A 92 31.87 -7.67 -25.86
N ASN A 93 31.50 -8.96 -25.72
CA ASN A 93 32.46 -10.06 -25.47
C ASN A 93 33.37 -9.79 -24.26
N ASP A 94 32.80 -9.39 -23.13
CA ASP A 94 33.52 -9.01 -21.89
C ASP A 94 34.46 -7.81 -22.06
N VAL A 95 34.31 -7.02 -23.13
CA VAL A 95 35.08 -5.79 -23.36
C VAL A 95 34.15 -4.59 -23.36
N VAL A 96 34.52 -3.56 -22.61
CA VAL A 96 33.79 -2.29 -22.57
C VAL A 96 34.16 -1.43 -23.79
N ASP A 97 33.18 -1.06 -24.59
CA ASP A 97 33.33 -0.05 -25.64
C ASP A 97 33.24 1.35 -25.00
N SER A 98 34.39 2.04 -24.92
CA SER A 98 34.48 3.35 -24.27
C SER A 98 33.59 4.40 -24.92
N ALA A 99 33.42 4.38 -26.25
CA ALA A 99 32.60 5.38 -26.94
C ALA A 99 31.11 5.19 -26.63
N LYS A 100 30.66 3.93 -26.52
CA LYS A 100 29.28 3.62 -26.11
C LYS A 100 29.05 3.90 -24.63
N LEU A 101 30.04 3.60 -23.78
CA LEU A 101 30.00 3.92 -22.36
C LEU A 101 29.83 5.42 -22.13
N ASP A 102 30.57 6.26 -22.86
CA ASP A 102 30.47 7.71 -22.75
C ASP A 102 29.09 8.22 -23.20
N ALA A 103 28.56 7.69 -24.29
CA ALA A 103 27.23 8.02 -24.77
C ALA A 103 26.15 7.65 -23.74
N PHE A 104 26.21 6.41 -23.21
CA PHE A 104 25.32 5.94 -22.15
C PHE A 104 25.43 6.81 -20.90
N THR A 105 26.65 7.16 -20.49
CA THR A 105 26.91 8.00 -19.32
C THR A 105 26.27 9.38 -19.47
N GLN A 106 26.38 9.99 -20.64
CA GLN A 106 25.76 11.29 -20.93
C GLN A 106 24.24 11.19 -20.90
N GLU A 107 23.67 10.14 -21.50
CA GLU A 107 22.24 9.91 -21.52
C GLU A 107 21.68 9.64 -20.13
N ALA A 108 22.28 8.74 -19.36
CA ALA A 108 21.89 8.42 -18.00
C ALA A 108 22.03 9.61 -17.03
N SER A 109 22.93 10.54 -17.31
CA SER A 109 23.09 11.75 -16.48
C SER A 109 21.99 12.79 -16.71
N VAL A 110 21.37 12.81 -17.90
CA VAL A 110 20.32 13.77 -18.27
C VAL A 110 18.93 13.16 -18.10
N ASN A 111 18.77 11.90 -18.50
CA ASN A 111 17.50 11.18 -18.59
C ASN A 111 17.55 9.89 -17.76
N TYR A 112 17.95 9.99 -16.48
CA TYR A 112 18.09 8.83 -15.60
C TYR A 112 16.84 7.95 -15.55
N ASP A 113 15.66 8.58 -15.40
CA ASP A 113 14.39 7.87 -15.30
C ASP A 113 14.01 7.15 -16.60
N ASP A 114 14.34 7.73 -17.76
CA ASP A 114 14.08 7.11 -19.07
C ASP A 114 15.01 5.90 -19.28
N VAL A 115 16.29 6.03 -18.95
CA VAL A 115 17.27 4.93 -19.01
C VAL A 115 16.89 3.81 -18.04
N LYS A 116 16.38 4.17 -16.86
CA LYS A 116 15.87 3.23 -15.86
C LYS A 116 14.66 2.46 -16.38
N GLU A 117 13.73 3.14 -17.06
CA GLU A 117 12.57 2.51 -17.71
C GLU A 117 13.00 1.61 -18.87
N GLU A 118 13.95 2.04 -19.70
CA GLU A 118 14.48 1.25 -20.82
C GLU A 118 15.20 -0.02 -20.36
N LEU A 119 15.96 0.07 -19.26
CA LEU A 119 16.58 -1.07 -18.58
C LEU A 119 15.56 -1.93 -17.80
N GLY A 120 14.28 -1.53 -17.74
CA GLY A 120 13.24 -2.26 -17.02
C GLY A 120 13.45 -2.35 -15.51
N ILE A 121 14.18 -1.40 -14.92
CA ILE A 121 14.54 -1.41 -13.50
C ILE A 121 13.49 -0.61 -12.72
N VAL A 122 12.98 -1.19 -11.62
CA VAL A 122 12.06 -0.48 -10.72
C VAL A 122 12.85 0.27 -9.64
N GLY A 123 13.90 -0.34 -9.11
CA GLY A 123 14.80 0.24 -8.12
C GLY A 123 15.79 1.27 -8.67
N ASP A 124 16.49 1.93 -7.76
CA ASP A 124 17.61 2.79 -8.14
C ASP A 124 18.87 1.96 -8.36
N PHE A 125 19.65 2.31 -9.38
CA PHE A 125 20.85 1.59 -9.75
C PHE A 125 22.09 2.51 -9.78
N CYS A 126 23.24 1.86 -9.61
CA CYS A 126 24.56 2.45 -9.81
C CYS A 126 25.45 1.44 -10.52
N ILE A 127 25.94 1.79 -11.69
CA ILE A 127 26.92 0.99 -12.46
C ILE A 127 28.31 1.53 -12.14
N TYR A 128 29.21 0.66 -11.72
CA TYR A 128 30.59 1.01 -11.41
C TYR A 128 31.53 -0.12 -11.87
N PHE A 129 32.81 0.20 -11.97
CA PHE A 129 33.83 -0.75 -12.39
C PHE A 129 34.80 -1.03 -11.24
N GLU A 130 35.15 -2.29 -11.05
CA GLU A 130 36.16 -2.74 -10.09
C GLU A 130 37.31 -3.43 -10.84
N ASP A 131 38.53 -3.24 -10.35
CA ASP A 131 39.69 -4.00 -10.80
C ASP A 131 39.76 -5.41 -10.18
N GLU A 132 40.74 -6.21 -10.58
CA GLU A 132 40.95 -7.57 -10.06
C GLU A 132 41.21 -7.62 -8.54
N ASN A 133 41.57 -6.49 -7.93
CA ASN A 133 41.85 -6.36 -6.50
C ASN A 133 40.63 -5.82 -5.71
N GLY A 134 39.52 -5.50 -6.40
CA GLY A 134 38.33 -4.89 -5.81
C GLY A 134 38.45 -3.38 -5.58
N TYR A 135 39.37 -2.69 -6.25
CA TYR A 135 39.45 -1.23 -6.25
C TYR A 135 38.53 -0.63 -7.31
N LEU A 136 37.85 0.46 -6.95
CA LEU A 136 37.00 1.20 -7.88
C LEU A 136 37.83 1.88 -8.97
N ILE A 137 37.45 1.64 -10.21
CA ILE A 137 37.99 2.33 -11.38
C ILE A 137 37.17 3.61 -11.60
N VAL A 138 37.87 4.74 -11.59
CA VAL A 138 37.25 6.06 -11.74
C VAL A 138 37.02 6.35 -13.22
N LEU A 139 35.82 6.87 -13.55
CA LEU A 139 35.45 7.29 -14.91
C LEU A 139 36.17 8.60 -15.32
N GLU A 140 36.18 8.95 -16.60
CA GLU A 140 36.94 10.11 -17.13
C GLU A 140 36.63 11.44 -16.41
N ASP A 141 35.42 11.61 -15.88
CA ASP A 141 34.98 12.80 -15.13
C ASP A 141 35.32 12.77 -13.62
N ASN A 142 36.24 11.90 -13.19
CA ASN A 142 36.56 11.63 -11.80
C ASN A 142 35.38 11.02 -10.98
N ARG A 143 34.34 10.50 -11.64
CA ARG A 143 33.14 9.95 -10.98
C ARG A 143 33.31 8.49 -10.57
N THR A 144 32.68 8.12 -9.45
CA THR A 144 32.70 6.76 -8.88
C THR A 144 31.82 5.74 -9.61
N GLY A 145 30.87 6.19 -10.42
CA GLY A 145 29.93 5.34 -11.15
C GLY A 145 28.88 6.12 -11.95
N ILE A 146 27.99 5.41 -12.61
CA ILE A 146 26.89 5.93 -13.42
C ILE A 146 25.57 5.55 -12.75
N GLY A 147 24.82 6.55 -12.28
CA GLY A 147 23.55 6.35 -11.60
C GLY A 147 23.22 7.47 -10.63
N THR A 148 22.32 7.21 -9.69
CA THR A 148 21.90 8.20 -8.68
C THR A 148 22.68 8.07 -7.37
N GLY A 149 23.35 9.15 -6.97
CA GLY A 149 24.10 9.22 -5.70
C GLY A 149 23.26 9.53 -4.47
N GLU A 150 21.99 9.90 -4.64
CA GLU A 150 21.15 10.28 -3.49
C GLU A 150 20.74 9.08 -2.64
N LEU A 151 20.62 7.90 -3.26
CA LEU A 151 20.05 6.70 -2.65
C LEU A 151 20.99 5.49 -2.69
N VAL A 152 22.02 5.53 -3.55
CA VAL A 152 22.95 4.41 -3.75
C VAL A 152 24.38 4.85 -3.44
N ASN A 153 25.02 4.12 -2.52
CA ASN A 153 26.41 4.32 -2.12
C ASN A 153 27.25 3.11 -2.52
N ILE A 154 28.47 3.38 -2.98
CA ILE A 154 29.51 2.39 -3.24
C ILE A 154 30.57 2.55 -2.14
N SER A 155 30.68 1.60 -1.22
CA SER A 155 31.67 1.65 -0.13
C SER A 155 31.66 2.98 0.66
N ASP A 156 30.46 3.42 1.07
CA ASP A 156 30.21 4.70 1.76
C ASP A 156 30.43 5.98 0.92
N VAL A 157 30.71 5.84 -0.38
CA VAL A 157 30.81 6.97 -1.32
C VAL A 157 29.57 7.04 -2.20
N PRO A 158 28.88 8.20 -2.29
CA PRO A 158 27.72 8.35 -3.16
C PRO A 158 28.03 8.07 -4.64
N CYS A 159 27.14 7.34 -5.32
CA CYS A 159 27.27 7.07 -6.75
C CYS A 159 27.32 8.35 -7.58
N GLY A 160 28.11 8.38 -8.66
CA GLY A 160 28.16 9.51 -9.59
C GLY A 160 28.80 10.79 -9.03
N THR A 161 29.32 10.75 -7.80
CA THR A 161 30.07 11.87 -7.21
C THR A 161 31.57 11.73 -7.50
N PRO A 162 32.31 12.86 -7.56
CA PRO A 162 33.75 12.81 -7.73
C PRO A 162 34.41 12.15 -6.51
N MET A 163 35.37 11.26 -6.76
CA MET A 163 36.15 10.65 -5.67
C MET A 163 36.99 11.73 -4.96
N PRO A 164 36.97 11.80 -3.61
CA PRO A 164 37.67 12.82 -2.82
C PRO A 164 39.20 12.71 -2.86
#